data_AF-A0A7J4V031-F1
#
_entry.id   AF-A0A7J4V031-F1
#
_cell.length_a   1.000
_cell.length_b   1.000
_cell.length_c   1.000
_cell.angle_alpha   90.00
_cell.angle_beta   90.00
_cell.angle_gamma   90.00
#
_symmetry.space_group_name_H-M   'P 1'
#
loop_
_entity.id
_entity.type
_entity.pdbx_description
1 polymer ?
#
loop_
_entity_poly.entity_id
_entity_poly.type
_entity_poly.pdbx_seq_one_letter_code
_entity_poly.pdbx_strand_id
1 'polypeptide(L)'
;MPTLLIRYGELGLKSESVRRRFEQALVQDIRRKHMLAEVPCVTSSLRGRLFVDSNDWRRSCEILSRTFGVVSFSPVTKATSELSGLKDAVKEYSRPLFSKGATFAVRARRTGNHPYTSQQVAGELGAVILESFRDMELKVDLDEPDVEV
;
A
#
# COMPACT_ATOMS: atom_id res chain seq x y z
N MET A 1 -0.34 14.30 -2.94
CA MET A 1 -1.44 13.84 -2.08
C MET A 1 -1.13 12.40 -1.69
N PRO A 2 -1.10 12.04 -0.40
CA PRO A 2 -0.98 10.64 0.02
C PRO A 2 -2.05 9.76 -0.62
N THR A 3 -1.67 8.56 -1.05
CA THR A 3 -2.56 7.56 -1.63
C THR A 3 -2.73 6.42 -0.65
N LEU A 4 -3.98 5.99 -0.44
CA LEU A 4 -4.32 4.80 0.35
C LEU A 4 -4.80 3.70 -0.60
N LEU A 5 -4.12 2.54 -0.59
CA LEU A 5 -4.60 1.32 -1.24
C LEU A 5 -5.66 0.68 -0.36
N ILE A 6 -6.86 0.48 -0.89
CA ILE A 6 -7.98 -0.14 -0.20
C ILE A 6 -8.07 -1.61 -0.59
N ARG A 7 -8.05 -2.49 0.41
CA ARG A 7 -8.32 -3.92 0.28
C ARG A 7 -9.71 -4.20 0.84
N TYR A 8 -10.54 -4.85 0.06
CA TYR A 8 -11.92 -5.18 0.42
C TYR A 8 -12.15 -6.70 0.37
N GLY A 9 -13.11 -7.16 1.18
CA GLY A 9 -13.37 -8.58 1.43
C GLY A 9 -13.98 -9.32 0.24
N GLU A 10 -13.86 -10.65 0.28
CA GLU A 10 -14.07 -11.63 -0.79
C GLU A 10 -15.14 -11.30 -1.85
N LEU A 11 -14.65 -10.92 -3.03
CA LEU A 11 -15.38 -10.99 -4.29
C LEU A 11 -14.88 -12.11 -5.20
N GLY A 12 -13.86 -12.88 -4.77
CA GLY A 12 -13.26 -13.96 -5.56
C GLY A 12 -14.22 -15.12 -5.87
N LEU A 13 -15.29 -15.27 -5.08
CA LEU A 13 -16.34 -16.28 -5.29
C LEU A 13 -17.57 -15.75 -6.05
N LYS A 14 -17.56 -14.49 -6.50
CA LYS A 14 -18.71 -13.84 -7.16
C LYS A 14 -18.39 -13.54 -8.62
N SER A 15 -19.43 -13.51 -9.47
CA SER A 15 -19.27 -13.12 -10.87
C SER A 15 -18.71 -11.70 -11.00
N GLU A 16 -18.06 -11.41 -12.14
CA GLU A 16 -17.50 -10.08 -12.41
C GLU A 16 -18.53 -8.96 -12.27
N SER A 17 -19.78 -9.20 -12.68
CA SER A 17 -20.87 -8.23 -12.57
C SER A 17 -21.21 -7.90 -11.11
N VAL A 18 -21.21 -8.89 -10.23
CA VAL A 18 -21.46 -8.71 -8.80
C VAL A 18 -20.28 -8.00 -8.14
N ARG A 19 -19.04 -8.33 -8.51
CA ARG A 19 -17.84 -7.62 -8.07
C ARG A 19 -17.91 -6.14 -8.43
N ARG A 20 -18.21 -5.82 -9.70
CA ARG A 20 -18.31 -4.43 -10.17
C ARG A 20 -19.36 -3.64 -9.40
N ARG A 21 -20.53 -4.24 -9.14
CA ARG A 21 -21.61 -3.59 -8.37
C ARG A 21 -21.18 -3.30 -6.93
N PHE A 22 -20.49 -4.25 -6.29
CA PHE A 22 -19.96 -4.04 -4.95
C PHE A 22 -18.91 -2.93 -4.92
N GLU A 23 -17.94 -2.93 -5.84
CA GLU A 23 -16.91 -1.88 -5.93
C GLU A 23 -17.55 -0.49 -6.10
N GLN A 24 -18.58 -0.38 -6.94
CA GLN A 24 -19.32 0.88 -7.14
C GLN A 24 -20.01 1.35 -5.85
N ALA A 25 -20.69 0.45 -5.14
CA ALA A 25 -21.35 0.77 -3.87
C ALA A 25 -20.32 1.19 -2.80
N LEU A 26 -19.18 0.50 -2.73
CA LEU A 26 -18.09 0.83 -1.81
C LEU A 26 -17.52 2.22 -2.11
N VAL A 27 -17.24 2.52 -3.39
CA VAL A 27 -16.75 3.84 -3.82
C VAL A 27 -17.75 4.95 -3.45
N GLN A 28 -19.04 4.72 -3.67
CA GLN A 28 -20.09 5.67 -3.31
C GLN A 28 -20.14 5.92 -1.80
N ASP A 29 -20.08 4.88 -0.97
CA ASP A 29 -20.08 5.03 0.49
C ASP A 29 -18.83 5.77 0.99
N ILE A 30 -17.65 5.42 0.47
CA ILE A 30 -16.38 6.11 0.79
C ILE A 30 -16.50 7.60 0.47
N ARG A 31 -16.93 7.95 -0.75
CA ARG A 31 -17.09 9.36 -1.17
C ARG A 31 -18.11 10.10 -0.32
N ARG A 32 -19.24 9.46 -0.01
CA ARG A 32 -20.30 10.03 0.83
C ARG A 32 -19.79 10.33 2.23
N LYS A 33 -19.08 9.40 2.87
CA LYS A 33 -18.51 9.60 4.22
C LYS A 33 -17.43 10.68 4.25
N HIS A 34 -16.58 10.74 3.22
CA HIS A 34 -15.59 11.80 3.06
C HIS A 34 -16.26 13.17 2.91
N MET A 35 -17.32 13.26 2.09
CA MET A 35 -18.09 14.49 1.94
C MET A 35 -18.76 14.93 3.24
N LEU A 36 -19.39 14.01 3.98
CA LEU A 36 -20.02 14.30 5.29
C LEU A 36 -19.01 14.75 6.36
N ALA A 37 -17.76 14.31 6.25
CA ALA A 37 -16.69 14.69 7.15
C ALA A 37 -15.90 15.93 6.67
N GLU A 38 -16.30 16.53 5.55
CA GLU A 38 -15.59 17.64 4.89
C GLU A 38 -14.11 17.32 4.57
N VAL A 39 -13.83 16.06 4.24
CA VAL A 39 -12.49 15.57 3.87
C VAL A 39 -12.43 15.34 2.36
N PRO A 40 -11.75 16.19 1.57
CA PRO A 40 -11.61 15.97 0.14
C PRO A 40 -10.91 14.65 -0.17
N CYS A 41 -11.48 13.88 -1.10
CA CYS A 41 -10.86 12.65 -1.57
C CYS A 41 -11.10 12.44 -3.07
N VAL A 42 -10.16 11.76 -3.72
CA VAL A 42 -10.29 11.27 -5.10
C VAL A 42 -10.16 9.75 -5.06
N THR A 43 -11.17 9.05 -5.58
CA THR A 43 -11.14 7.59 -5.65
C THR A 43 -10.83 7.11 -7.06
N SER A 44 -9.95 6.11 -7.20
CA SER A 44 -9.63 5.50 -8.50
C SER A 44 -9.55 3.98 -8.38
N SER A 45 -9.86 3.25 -9.46
CA SER A 45 -9.75 1.79 -9.51
C SER A 45 -8.79 1.38 -10.64
N LEU A 46 -7.83 0.52 -10.33
CA LEU A 46 -6.87 -0.02 -11.31
C LEU A 46 -6.69 -1.53 -11.06
N ARG A 47 -7.01 -2.34 -12.09
CA ARG A 47 -6.84 -3.81 -12.07
C ARG A 47 -7.45 -4.48 -10.82
N GLY A 48 -8.66 -4.05 -10.42
CA GLY A 48 -9.34 -4.58 -9.24
C GLY A 48 -8.76 -4.12 -7.90
N ARG A 49 -7.98 -3.04 -7.88
CA ARG A 49 -7.52 -2.37 -6.66
C ARG A 49 -8.14 -0.99 -6.59
N LEU A 50 -8.69 -0.65 -5.44
CA LEU A 50 -9.27 0.67 -5.17
C LEU A 50 -8.24 1.53 -4.45
N PHE A 51 -8.15 2.80 -4.83
CA PHE A 51 -7.27 3.79 -4.23
C PHE A 51 -8.08 5.00 -3.79
N VAL A 52 -7.64 5.63 -2.71
CA VAL A 52 -8.18 6.89 -2.20
C VAL A 52 -7.02 7.86 -2.01
N ASP A 53 -7.01 8.93 -2.79
CA ASP A 53 -6.08 10.05 -2.63
C ASP A 53 -6.75 11.11 -1.75
N SER A 54 -6.08 11.54 -0.67
CA SER A 54 -6.58 12.59 0.21
C SER A 54 -5.44 13.42 0.79
N ASN A 55 -5.65 14.74 0.91
CA ASN A 55 -4.70 15.63 1.57
C ASN A 55 -4.71 15.47 3.10
N ASP A 56 -5.88 15.15 3.67
CA ASP A 56 -6.02 14.80 5.08
C ASP A 56 -6.09 13.28 5.23
N TRP A 57 -4.95 12.65 5.00
CA TRP A 57 -4.84 11.19 5.00
C TRP A 57 -5.16 10.59 6.38
N ARG A 58 -4.92 11.33 7.48
CA ARG A 58 -5.21 10.86 8.84
C ARG A 58 -6.72 10.73 9.06
N ARG A 59 -7.49 11.78 8.75
CA ARG A 59 -8.96 11.68 8.80
C ARG A 59 -9.50 10.67 7.79
N SER A 60 -8.88 10.58 6.61
CA SER A 60 -9.24 9.56 5.63
C SER A 60 -9.08 8.14 6.19
N CYS A 61 -7.99 7.84 6.91
CA CYS A 61 -7.80 6.57 7.61
C CYS A 61 -8.91 6.29 8.64
N GLU A 62 -9.32 7.30 9.43
CA GLU A 62 -10.41 7.14 10.40
C GLU A 62 -11.73 6.79 9.71
N ILE A 63 -12.06 7.50 8.62
CA ILE A 63 -13.26 7.24 7.82
C ILE A 63 -13.23 5.82 7.23
N LEU A 64 -12.11 5.43 6.63
CA LEU A 64 -11.94 4.13 5.99
C LEU A 64 -12.00 2.98 7.00
N SER A 65 -11.48 3.18 8.21
CA SER A 65 -11.55 2.19 9.31
C SER A 65 -12.99 1.88 9.73
N ARG A 66 -13.92 2.82 9.53
CA ARG A 66 -15.35 2.70 9.85
C ARG A 66 -16.20 2.44 8.60
N THR A 67 -15.57 2.07 7.49
CA THR A 67 -16.27 1.83 6.22
C THR A 67 -16.45 0.34 5.97
N PHE A 68 -17.69 -0.13 6.08
CA PHE A 68 -18.04 -1.52 5.77
C PHE A 68 -17.61 -1.89 4.35
N GLY A 69 -17.08 -3.10 4.22
CA GLY A 69 -16.50 -3.59 2.97
C GLY A 69 -15.00 -3.32 2.84
N VAL A 70 -14.45 -2.30 3.53
CA VAL A 70 -13.00 -2.14 3.68
C VAL A 70 -12.49 -3.14 4.71
N VAL A 71 -11.57 -4.02 4.30
CA VAL A 71 -10.91 -5.01 5.17
C VAL A 71 -9.60 -4.46 5.73
N SER A 72 -8.82 -3.80 4.87
CA SER A 72 -7.63 -3.07 5.29
C SER A 72 -7.30 -1.99 4.29
N PHE A 73 -6.45 -1.05 4.68
CA PHE A 73 -5.88 -0.08 3.78
C PHE A 73 -4.43 0.17 4.15
N SER A 74 -3.63 0.61 3.17
CA SER A 74 -2.21 0.93 3.40
C SER A 74 -1.84 2.22 2.66
N PRO A 75 -1.06 3.12 3.29
CA PRO A 75 -0.44 4.22 2.58
C PRO A 75 0.56 3.67 1.57
N VAL A 76 0.49 4.16 0.34
CA VAL A 76 1.32 3.70 -0.78
C VAL A 76 1.96 4.87 -1.51
N THR A 77 3.16 4.64 -2.02
CA THR A 77 3.83 5.52 -2.97
C THR A 77 3.80 4.88 -4.35
N LYS A 78 3.55 5.69 -5.38
CA LYS A 78 3.64 5.25 -6.78
C LYS A 78 5.10 5.34 -7.23
N ALA A 79 5.59 4.28 -7.85
CA ALA A 79 6.93 4.22 -8.42
C ALA A 79 6.85 3.61 -9.82
N THR A 80 7.93 3.73 -10.60
CA THR A 80 8.04 3.00 -11.87
C THR A 80 8.20 1.51 -11.60
N SER A 81 7.90 0.66 -12.59
CA SER A 81 8.13 -0.78 -12.50
C SER A 81 9.57 -1.17 -12.79
N GLU A 82 10.44 -0.22 -13.11
CA GLU A 82 11.86 -0.48 -13.30
C GLU A 82 12.56 -0.62 -11.95
N LEU A 83 13.54 -1.52 -11.87
CA LEU A 83 14.20 -1.81 -10.60
C LEU A 83 14.89 -0.57 -10.03
N SER A 84 15.47 0.31 -10.87
CA SER A 84 16.04 1.59 -10.46
C SER A 84 15.02 2.48 -9.73
N GLY A 85 13.84 2.69 -10.34
CA GLY A 85 12.80 3.52 -9.72
C GLY A 85 12.22 2.91 -8.44
N LEU A 86 12.15 1.59 -8.33
CA LEU A 86 11.78 0.92 -7.08
C LEU A 86 12.83 1.12 -5.99
N LYS A 87 14.13 1.08 -6.33
CA LYS A 87 15.24 1.32 -5.40
C LYS A 87 15.23 2.74 -4.85
N ASP A 88 14.90 3.74 -5.66
CA ASP A 88 14.79 5.12 -5.17
C ASP A 88 13.54 5.32 -4.31
N ALA A 89 12.40 4.76 -4.75
CA ALA A 89 11.15 4.87 -4.01
C ALA A 89 11.22 4.19 -2.63
N VAL A 90 11.89 3.03 -2.51
CA VAL A 90 11.98 2.32 -1.23
C VAL A 90 12.80 3.09 -0.20
N LYS A 91 13.84 3.83 -0.61
CA LYS A 91 14.64 4.66 0.30
C LYS A 91 13.78 5.75 0.92
N GLU A 92 13.06 6.51 0.09
CA GLU A 92 12.20 7.59 0.55
C GLU A 92 11.03 7.07 1.39
N TYR A 93 10.41 5.96 0.97
CA TYR A 93 9.28 5.38 1.68
C TYR A 93 9.67 4.83 3.06
N SER A 94 10.84 4.21 3.18
CA SER A 94 11.22 3.48 4.40
C SER A 94 11.87 4.36 5.47
N ARG A 95 12.44 5.52 5.09
CA ARG A 95 13.08 6.47 6.01
C ARG A 95 12.26 6.77 7.28
N PRO A 96 10.94 7.07 7.23
CA PRO A 96 10.15 7.34 8.43
C PRO A 96 9.66 6.09 9.18
N LEU A 97 9.89 4.88 8.64
CA LEU A 97 9.34 3.64 9.22
C LEU A 97 10.23 3.02 10.29
N PHE A 98 11.53 3.29 10.24
CA PHE A 98 12.49 2.59 11.08
C PHE A 98 12.88 3.35 12.34
N SER A 99 13.13 2.57 13.39
CA SER A 99 13.86 3.00 14.59
C SER A 99 15.20 2.26 14.64
N LYS A 100 16.17 2.80 15.40
CA LYS A 100 17.50 2.20 15.51
C LYS A 100 17.40 0.78 16.09
N GLY A 101 18.02 -0.18 15.42
CA GLY A 101 18.01 -1.60 15.79
C GLY A 101 16.78 -2.40 15.35
N ALA A 102 15.84 -1.77 14.63
CA ALA A 102 14.62 -2.43 14.16
C ALA A 102 14.90 -3.56 13.16
N THR A 103 14.02 -4.55 13.18
CA THR A 103 13.95 -5.61 12.19
C THR A 103 12.96 -5.29 11.07
N PHE A 104 13.21 -5.81 9.86
CA PHE A 104 12.28 -5.59 8.74
C PHE A 104 12.26 -6.76 7.75
N ALA A 105 11.17 -6.83 6.98
CA ALA A 105 11.06 -7.68 5.80
C ALA A 105 10.50 -6.90 4.61
N VAL A 106 11.02 -7.18 3.41
CA VAL A 106 10.42 -6.70 2.16
C VAL A 106 9.49 -7.78 1.60
N ARG A 107 8.19 -7.48 1.48
CA ARG A 107 7.14 -8.42 1.04
C ARG A 107 6.64 -8.06 -0.35
N ALA A 108 7.47 -8.30 -1.37
CA ALA A 108 7.14 -7.95 -2.75
C ALA A 108 6.05 -8.85 -3.38
N ARG A 109 4.97 -8.24 -3.88
CA ARG A 109 3.94 -8.93 -4.69
C ARG A 109 3.90 -8.35 -6.10
N ARG A 110 4.01 -9.22 -7.11
CA ARG A 110 4.02 -8.85 -8.53
C ARG A 110 2.67 -9.11 -9.20
N THR A 111 2.31 -8.27 -10.16
CA THR A 111 1.16 -8.49 -11.07
C THR A 111 1.57 -8.14 -12.49
N GLY A 112 1.27 -9.02 -13.46
CA GLY A 112 1.73 -8.90 -14.85
C GLY A 112 3.13 -9.47 -15.08
N ASN A 113 3.69 -9.24 -16.27
CA ASN A 113 5.00 -9.76 -16.69
C ASN A 113 6.11 -8.73 -16.42
N HIS A 114 7.18 -9.17 -15.75
CA HIS A 114 8.34 -8.34 -15.43
C HIS A 114 9.61 -9.19 -15.56
N PRO A 115 10.79 -8.58 -15.81
CA PRO A 115 12.06 -9.30 -15.97
C PRO A 115 12.65 -9.83 -14.65
N TYR A 116 11.91 -9.71 -13.54
CA TYR A 116 12.34 -10.10 -12.19
C TYR A 116 11.25 -10.89 -11.46
N THR A 117 11.68 -11.70 -10.50
CA THR A 117 10.79 -12.38 -9.55
C THR A 117 10.48 -11.48 -8.35
N SER A 118 9.41 -11.78 -7.62
CA SER A 118 9.13 -11.11 -6.34
C SER A 118 10.28 -11.26 -5.35
N GLN A 119 10.90 -12.44 -5.30
CA GLN A 119 12.02 -12.70 -4.40
C GLN A 119 13.26 -11.89 -4.77
N GLN A 120 13.55 -11.74 -6.06
CA GLN A 120 14.64 -10.89 -6.54
C GLN A 120 14.42 -9.44 -6.14
N VAL A 121 13.22 -8.90 -6.36
CA VAL A 121 12.89 -7.53 -5.94
C VAL A 121 13.00 -7.36 -4.43
N ALA A 122 12.48 -8.31 -3.65
CA ALA A 122 12.57 -8.24 -2.20
C ALA A 122 14.03 -8.19 -1.71
N GLY A 123 14.90 -9.04 -2.28
CA GLY A 123 16.33 -9.03 -1.96
C GLY A 123 17.03 -7.73 -2.35
N GLU A 124 16.79 -7.23 -3.57
CA GLU A 124 17.38 -6.00 -4.09
C GLU A 124 16.96 -4.75 -3.28
N LEU A 125 15.67 -4.65 -2.94
CA LEU A 125 15.17 -3.55 -2.13
C LEU A 125 15.62 -3.65 -0.67
N GLY A 126 15.70 -4.86 -0.12
CA GLY A 126 16.24 -5.09 1.22
C GLY A 126 17.71 -4.69 1.33
N ALA A 127 18.53 -5.02 0.32
CA ALA A 127 19.92 -4.58 0.25
C ALA A 127 20.03 -3.06 0.20
N VAL A 128 19.16 -2.39 -0.57
CA VAL A 128 19.13 -0.92 -0.64
C VAL A 128 18.74 -0.29 0.69
N ILE A 129 17.79 -0.86 1.43
CA ILE A 129 17.42 -0.39 2.78
C ILE A 129 18.63 -0.50 3.71
N LEU A 130 19.27 -1.67 3.78
CA LEU A 130 20.45 -1.89 4.63
C LEU A 130 21.59 -0.93 4.29
N GLU A 131 21.82 -0.69 3.00
CA GLU A 131 22.87 0.21 2.53
C GLU A 131 22.57 1.68 2.83
N SER A 132 21.30 2.10 2.74
CA SER A 132 20.90 3.50 2.89
C SER A 132 20.77 3.92 4.35
N PHE A 133 20.57 2.97 5.26
CA PHE A 133 20.35 3.20 6.70
C PHE A 133 21.37 2.45 7.57
N ARG A 134 22.64 2.40 7.16
CA ARG A 134 23.72 1.67 7.87
C ARG A 134 23.89 2.13 9.32
N ASP A 135 23.65 3.40 9.59
CA ASP A 135 23.72 4.02 10.92
C ASP A 135 22.58 3.59 11.86
N MET A 136 21.50 3.04 11.32
CA MET A 136 20.34 2.57 12.08
C MET A 136 20.48 1.13 12.57
N GLU A 137 21.53 0.39 12.22
CA GLU A 137 21.77 -1.00 12.67
C GLU A 137 20.59 -1.95 12.40
N LEU A 138 19.91 -1.77 11.27
CA LEU A 138 18.74 -2.59 10.87
C LEU A 138 19.11 -4.05 10.61
N LYS A 139 18.17 -4.95 10.86
CA LYS A 139 18.32 -6.39 10.60
C LYS A 139 17.16 -6.93 9.78
N VAL A 140 17.41 -7.94 8.97
CA VAL A 140 16.35 -8.65 8.25
C VAL A 140 15.79 -9.76 9.13
N ASP A 141 14.49 -9.76 9.33
CA ASP A 141 13.73 -10.84 9.96
C ASP A 141 12.57 -11.20 9.04
N LEU A 142 12.56 -12.43 8.52
CA LEU A 142 11.54 -12.88 7.57
C LEU A 142 10.31 -13.50 8.25
N ASP A 143 10.38 -13.74 9.55
CA ASP A 143 9.37 -14.43 10.34
C ASP A 143 8.53 -13.41 11.11
N GLU A 144 9.15 -12.59 11.97
CA GLU A 144 8.47 -11.61 12.84
C GLU A 144 9.14 -10.22 12.78
N PRO A 145 9.06 -9.51 11.64
CA PRO A 145 9.65 -8.19 11.50
C PRO A 145 8.88 -7.11 12.28
N ASP A 146 9.59 -6.14 12.84
CA ASP A 146 8.99 -4.91 13.39
C ASP A 146 8.29 -4.09 12.28
N VAL A 147 8.84 -4.13 11.06
CA VAL A 147 8.35 -3.36 9.91
C VAL A 147 8.29 -4.24 8.66
N GLU A 148 7.12 -4.28 8.01
CA GLU A 148 6.96 -4.83 6.66
C GLU A 148 6.93 -3.72 5.61
N VAL A 149 7.74 -3.88 4.56
CA VAL A 149 7.84 -2.98 3.39
C VAL A 149 7.30 -3.65 2.13
#